data_AF-A0A931I9I3-F1
#
_entry.id   AF-A0A931I9I3-F1
#
_cell.length_a   1.000
_cell.length_b   1.000
_cell.length_c   1.000
_cell.angle_alpha   90.00
_cell.angle_beta   90.00
_cell.angle_gamma   90.00
#
_symmetry.space_group_name_H-M   'P 1'
#
loop_
_entity.id
_entity.type
_entity.pdbx_description
1 polymer ?
#
loop_
_entity_poly.entity_id
_entity_poly.type
_entity_poly.pdbx_seq_one_letter_code
_entity_poly.pdbx_strand_id
1 'polypeptide(L)'
;MHRIAGWWDGFELWVAGLPFIPQFFVVLVGMVPLSFAIAVALDRTLREVMRLLGRDRAQAAAPASAAGAMTVGAMTVGATAVETPPLADAAAVVAGPAVDPRQPVRSGAR
;
A
#
# COMPACT_ATOMS: atom_id res chain seq x y z
N MET A 1 6.45 36.05 -9.66
CA MET A 1 6.49 35.26 -8.40
C MET A 1 5.17 35.40 -7.61
N HIS A 2 4.71 36.59 -7.21
CA HIS A 2 3.50 36.76 -6.37
C HIS A 2 2.14 36.39 -7.01
N ARG A 3 2.02 36.40 -8.34
CA ARG A 3 0.74 36.08 -9.02
C ARG A 3 0.32 34.62 -8.82
N ILE A 4 1.27 33.70 -8.82
CA ILE A 4 1.02 32.27 -8.57
C ILE A 4 0.71 32.06 -7.09
N ALA A 5 1.46 32.72 -6.21
CA ALA A 5 1.23 32.64 -4.76
C ALA A 5 -0.15 33.19 -4.35
N GLY A 6 -0.62 34.30 -4.95
CA GLY A 6 -1.93 34.87 -4.63
C GLY A 6 -3.12 34.03 -5.09
N TRP A 7 -2.98 33.30 -6.21
CA TRP A 7 -4.00 32.33 -6.63
C TRP A 7 -4.04 31.13 -5.68
N TRP A 8 -2.87 30.63 -5.27
CA TRP A 8 -2.74 29.52 -4.34
C TRP A 8 -3.29 29.88 -2.94
N ASP A 9 -3.01 31.08 -2.43
CA ASP A 9 -3.54 31.60 -1.17
C ASP A 9 -5.09 31.66 -1.18
N GLY A 10 -5.69 32.08 -2.31
CA GLY A 10 -7.14 32.03 -2.49
C GLY A 10 -7.70 30.60 -2.51
N PHE A 11 -6.95 29.64 -3.03
CA PHE A 11 -7.32 28.22 -2.98
C PHE A 11 -7.23 27.67 -1.56
N GLU A 12 -6.17 28.01 -0.80
CA GLU A 12 -6.03 27.62 0.60
C GLU A 12 -7.18 28.15 1.45
N LEU A 13 -7.58 29.41 1.27
CA LEU A 13 -8.72 30.01 1.96
C LEU A 13 -10.06 29.36 1.58
N TRP A 14 -10.25 29.01 0.31
CA TRP A 14 -11.44 28.28 -0.13
C TRP A 14 -11.49 26.90 0.52
N VAL A 15 -10.43 26.11 0.40
CA VAL A 15 -10.31 24.74 0.96
C VAL A 15 -10.49 24.75 2.48
N ALA A 16 -9.84 25.68 3.19
CA ALA A 16 -9.93 25.82 4.64
C ALA A 16 -11.31 26.31 5.11
N GLY A 17 -12.08 26.98 4.23
CA GLY A 17 -13.44 27.41 4.48
C GLY A 17 -14.50 26.32 4.30
N LEU A 18 -14.17 25.15 3.73
CA LEU A 18 -15.11 24.04 3.59
C LEU A 18 -15.20 23.20 4.88
N PRO A 19 -16.38 22.64 5.20
CA PRO A 19 -16.50 21.62 6.23
C PRO A 19 -15.81 20.31 5.81
N PHE A 20 -15.55 19.41 6.77
CA PHE A 20 -14.72 18.21 6.58
C PHE A 20 -15.12 17.32 5.39
N ILE A 21 -16.42 17.07 5.20
CA ILE A 21 -16.90 16.14 4.16
C ILE A 21 -16.58 16.66 2.73
N PRO A 22 -16.98 17.90 2.35
CA PRO A 22 -16.56 18.49 1.09
C PRO A 22 -15.04 18.61 0.92
N GLN A 23 -14.29 18.98 1.97
CA GLN A 23 -12.83 19.10 1.92
C GLN A 23 -12.17 17.76 1.56
N PHE A 24 -12.60 16.68 2.22
CA PHE A 24 -12.13 15.33 1.95
C PHE A 24 -12.49 14.89 0.52
N PHE A 25 -13.70 15.23 0.05
CA PHE A 25 -14.14 14.90 -1.31
C PHE A 25 -13.30 15.62 -2.38
N VAL A 26 -13.02 16.92 -2.20
CA VAL A 26 -12.14 17.68 -3.10
C VAL A 26 -10.74 17.08 -3.14
N VAL A 27 -10.19 16.69 -1.99
CA VAL A 27 -8.88 16.03 -1.92
C VAL A 27 -8.93 14.65 -2.60
N LEU A 28 -9.94 13.84 -2.33
CA LEU A 28 -10.06 12.50 -2.92
C LEU A 28 -10.19 12.58 -4.45
N VAL A 29 -11.12 13.40 -4.93
CA VAL A 29 -11.40 13.59 -6.37
C VAL A 29 -10.30 14.38 -7.06
N GLY A 30 -9.55 15.22 -6.35
CA GLY A 30 -8.41 15.94 -6.90
C GLY A 30 -7.14 15.07 -6.95
N MET A 31 -6.70 14.57 -5.79
CA MET A 31 -5.41 13.89 -5.64
C MET A 31 -5.39 12.49 -6.25
N VAL A 32 -6.46 11.71 -6.19
CA VAL A 32 -6.46 10.35 -6.77
C VAL A 32 -6.30 10.40 -8.29
N PRO A 33 -7.11 11.16 -9.05
CA PRO A 33 -6.92 11.30 -10.48
C PRO A 33 -5.62 12.02 -10.85
N LEU A 34 -5.20 13.02 -10.07
CA LEU A 34 -3.94 13.72 -10.31
C LEU A 34 -2.73 12.79 -10.17
N SER A 35 -2.70 11.98 -9.12
CA SER A 35 -1.66 10.96 -8.93
C SER A 35 -1.66 9.94 -10.06
N PHE A 36 -2.85 9.45 -10.44
CA PHE A 36 -3.00 8.53 -11.57
C PHE A 36 -2.48 9.13 -12.88
N ALA A 37 -2.82 10.40 -13.15
CA ALA A 37 -2.34 11.11 -14.33
C ALA A 37 -0.81 11.25 -14.35
N ILE A 38 -0.20 11.57 -13.19
CA ILE A 38 1.26 11.68 -13.05
C ILE A 38 1.92 10.32 -13.25
N ALA A 39 1.39 9.24 -12.65
CA ALA A 39 1.91 7.89 -12.83
C ALA A 39 1.90 7.50 -14.31
N VAL A 40 0.76 7.68 -14.99
CA VAL A 40 0.63 7.40 -16.43
C VAL A 40 1.58 8.27 -17.27
N ALA A 41 1.77 9.54 -16.91
CA ALA A 41 2.69 10.43 -17.60
C ALA A 41 4.15 9.98 -17.44
N LEU A 42 4.55 9.57 -16.24
CA LEU A 42 5.89 9.04 -15.96
C LEU A 42 6.13 7.74 -16.73
N ASP A 43 5.19 6.80 -16.71
CA ASP A 43 5.29 5.52 -17.43
C ASP A 43 5.46 5.72 -18.94
N ARG A 44 4.69 6.66 -19.51
CA ARG A 44 4.81 7.03 -20.92
C ARG A 44 6.15 7.69 -21.21
N THR A 45 6.56 8.64 -20.38
CA THR A 45 7.82 9.35 -20.56
C THR A 45 9.00 8.39 -20.51
N LEU A 46 9.01 7.46 -19.54
CA LEU A 46 10.07 6.47 -19.41
C LEU A 46 10.13 5.54 -20.63
N ARG A 47 8.96 5.11 -21.13
CA ARG A 47 8.87 4.32 -22.36
C ARG A 47 9.45 5.08 -23.56
N GLU A 48 9.12 6.35 -23.70
CA GLU A 48 9.60 7.13 -24.85
C GLU A 48 11.08 7.41 -24.73
N VAL A 49 11.58 7.75 -23.54
CA VAL A 49 13.01 7.93 -23.28
C VAL A 49 13.78 6.65 -23.62
N MET A 50 13.34 5.49 -23.15
CA MET A 50 13.97 4.20 -23.48
C MET A 50 13.91 3.89 -24.97
N ARG A 51 12.79 4.25 -25.63
CA ARG A 51 12.62 4.07 -27.08
C ARG A 51 13.54 5.00 -27.87
N LEU A 52 13.83 6.21 -27.38
CA LEU A 52 14.84 7.10 -27.95
C LEU A 52 16.26 6.57 -27.69
N LEU A 53 16.55 6.10 -26.47
CA LEU A 53 17.88 5.61 -26.07
C LEU A 53 18.26 4.28 -26.75
N GLY A 54 17.26 3.47 -27.13
CA GLY A 54 17.43 2.17 -27.80
C GLY A 54 17.24 2.19 -29.31
N ARG A 55 16.96 3.34 -29.91
CA ARG A 55 16.57 3.41 -31.34
C ARG A 55 17.69 3.35 -32.36
N ASP A 56 18.95 3.42 -31.95
CA ASP A 56 20.07 3.20 -32.88
C ASP A 56 20.67 1.78 -32.80
N ARG A 57 20.28 0.95 -31.82
CA ARG A 57 20.90 -0.38 -31.65
C ARG A 57 20.02 -1.57 -32.02
N ALA A 58 18.70 -1.47 -31.91
CA ALA A 58 17.80 -2.62 -32.14
C ALA A 58 17.37 -2.79 -33.61
N GLN A 59 17.30 -1.73 -34.41
CA GLN A 59 16.91 -1.84 -35.82
C GLN A 59 17.96 -2.59 -36.67
N ALA A 60 19.20 -2.68 -36.19
CA ALA A 60 20.29 -3.42 -36.84
C ALA A 60 20.35 -4.92 -36.47
N ALA A 61 19.61 -5.37 -35.45
CA ALA A 61 19.70 -6.74 -34.94
C ALA A 61 18.33 -7.44 -34.93
N ALA A 62 18.19 -8.40 -35.85
CA ALA A 62 17.38 -9.61 -35.75
C ALA A 62 15.91 -9.61 -36.23
N PRO A 63 15.73 -9.98 -37.51
CA PRO A 63 14.72 -10.96 -37.93
C PRO A 63 15.16 -12.44 -37.71
N ALA A 64 16.11 -12.74 -36.81
CA ALA A 64 16.74 -14.08 -36.73
C ALA A 64 16.32 -14.98 -35.55
N SER A 65 15.45 -14.56 -34.61
CA SER A 65 15.21 -15.33 -33.36
C SER A 65 13.74 -15.72 -33.07
N ALA A 66 12.82 -15.59 -34.04
CA ALA A 66 11.42 -15.99 -33.88
C ALA A 66 11.16 -17.53 -33.89
N ALA A 67 12.16 -18.34 -33.50
CA ALA A 67 12.11 -19.81 -33.61
C ALA A 67 12.03 -20.58 -32.28
N GLY A 68 11.92 -19.94 -31.11
CA GLY A 68 11.79 -20.74 -29.89
C GLY A 68 11.56 -19.95 -28.61
N ALA A 69 10.32 -19.91 -28.14
CA ALA A 69 9.98 -19.81 -26.72
C ALA A 69 8.46 -19.96 -26.53
N MET A 70 7.94 -21.14 -26.86
CA MET A 70 6.67 -21.60 -26.29
C MET A 70 7.03 -22.49 -25.11
N THR A 71 6.97 -21.96 -23.87
CA THR A 71 7.05 -22.75 -22.63
C THR A 71 6.17 -22.14 -21.53
N VAL A 72 4.98 -22.73 -21.39
CA VAL A 72 4.23 -23.12 -20.18
C VAL A 72 4.65 -22.56 -18.80
N GLY A 73 3.70 -21.91 -18.13
CA GLY A 73 3.25 -22.26 -16.77
C GLY A 73 4.01 -21.71 -15.57
N ALA A 74 3.40 -20.77 -14.86
CA ALA A 74 3.47 -20.67 -13.40
C ALA A 74 2.28 -19.85 -12.86
N MET A 75 1.24 -20.56 -12.42
CA MET A 75 0.20 -20.04 -11.55
C MET A 75 0.71 -20.16 -10.11
N THR A 76 1.13 -19.05 -9.48
CA THR A 76 1.31 -18.96 -8.04
C THR A 76 1.03 -17.54 -7.54
N VAL A 77 -0.18 -17.31 -7.01
CA VAL A 77 -0.43 -16.22 -6.06
C VAL A 77 -1.01 -16.87 -4.81
N GLY A 78 -0.11 -17.31 -3.93
CA GLY A 78 -0.40 -17.61 -2.54
C GLY A 78 0.39 -16.62 -1.69
N ALA A 79 -0.29 -15.64 -1.10
CA ALA A 79 0.28 -14.78 -0.05
C ALA A 79 -0.85 -14.09 0.75
N THR A 80 -1.52 -14.83 1.63
CA THR A 80 -2.12 -14.21 2.83
C THR A 80 -1.12 -14.40 3.97
N ALA A 81 -0.16 -13.48 4.06
CA ALA A 81 0.70 -13.37 5.22
C ALA A 81 -0.13 -12.77 6.38
N VAL A 82 -0.71 -13.65 7.21
CA VAL A 82 -1.15 -13.29 8.57
C VAL A 82 0.10 -13.30 9.43
N GLU A 83 0.59 -12.10 9.75
CA GLU A 83 1.74 -11.87 10.61
C GLU A 83 1.42 -12.37 12.04
N THR A 84 2.17 -13.37 12.51
CA THR A 84 2.04 -13.96 13.85
C THR A 84 3.12 -13.34 14.75
N PRO A 85 2.78 -12.61 15.83
CA PRO A 85 3.78 -12.03 16.73
C PRO A 85 4.51 -13.13 17.54
N PRO A 86 5.80 -12.95 17.88
CA PRO A 86 6.63 -13.97 18.51
C PRO A 86 6.20 -14.28 19.96
N LEU A 87 6.11 -15.59 20.25
CA LEU A 87 5.65 -16.29 21.47
C LEU A 87 6.44 -16.01 22.77
N ALA A 88 7.14 -14.89 22.90
CA ALA A 88 8.04 -14.63 24.05
C ALA A 88 7.37 -13.97 25.27
N ASP A 89 6.28 -13.21 25.11
CA ASP A 89 5.69 -12.40 26.22
C ASP A 89 4.39 -12.96 26.83
N ALA A 90 3.88 -14.10 26.36
CA ALA A 90 2.62 -14.67 26.86
C ALA A 90 2.72 -15.37 28.23
N ALA A 91 3.93 -15.61 28.75
CA ALA A 91 4.15 -16.38 29.97
C ALA A 91 3.91 -15.62 31.28
N ALA A 92 3.66 -14.30 31.25
CA ALA A 92 3.58 -13.47 32.46
C ALA A 92 2.15 -13.10 32.92
N VAL A 93 1.09 -13.36 32.13
CA VAL A 93 -0.27 -12.84 32.43
C VAL A 93 -1.25 -13.87 33.01
N VAL A 94 -0.94 -15.17 33.00
CA VAL A 94 -1.89 -16.24 33.42
C VAL A 94 -1.37 -17.08 34.59
N ALA A 95 -0.81 -16.43 35.62
CA ALA A 95 -0.53 -17.06 36.92
C ALA A 95 -1.52 -16.53 37.97
N GLY A 96 -2.80 -16.90 37.84
CA GLY A 96 -3.78 -16.81 38.94
C GLY A 96 -3.66 -18.03 39.86
N PRO A 97 -3.90 -17.91 41.18
CA PRO A 97 -3.65 -19.00 42.13
C PRO A 97 -4.54 -20.22 41.85
N ALA A 98 -3.90 -21.38 41.72
CA ALA A 98 -4.57 -22.67 41.53
C ALA A 98 -5.39 -23.03 42.78
N VAL A 99 -6.71 -23.12 42.64
CA VAL A 99 -7.63 -23.66 43.64
C VAL A 99 -7.53 -25.19 43.63
N ASP A 100 -7.09 -25.78 44.74
CA ASP A 100 -7.01 -27.23 44.94
C ASP A 100 -8.41 -27.84 45.10
N PRO A 101 -8.88 -28.72 44.18
CA PRO A 101 -10.20 -29.34 44.24
C PRO A 101 -10.33 -30.42 45.34
N ARG A 102 -9.27 -30.72 46.10
CA ARG A 102 -9.31 -31.70 47.20
C ARG A 102 -9.49 -31.12 48.59
N GLN A 103 -9.76 -29.82 48.73
CA GLN A 103 -10.17 -29.28 50.03
C GLN A 103 -11.63 -29.67 50.35
N PRO A 104 -11.89 -30.53 51.35
CA PRO A 104 -13.25 -30.72 51.85
C PRO A 104 -13.71 -29.42 52.52
N VAL A 105 -14.88 -28.93 52.12
CA VAL A 105 -15.54 -27.77 52.73
C VAL A 105 -15.79 -28.07 54.21
N ARG A 106 -14.95 -27.54 55.10
CA ARG A 106 -15.27 -27.47 56.55
C ARG A 106 -16.42 -26.48 56.73
N SER A 107 -17.65 -26.97 56.61
CA SER A 107 -18.83 -26.27 57.12
C SER A 107 -18.88 -26.48 58.64
N GLY A 108 -18.22 -25.58 59.36
CA GLY A 108 -18.43 -25.40 60.79
C GLY A 108 -19.66 -24.53 61.02
N ALA A 109 -20.71 -25.13 61.54
CA ALA A 109 -21.81 -24.43 62.22
C ALA A 109 -22.25 -25.26 63.43
N ARG A 110 -21.47 -25.18 64.51
CA ARG A 110 -21.93 -25.09 65.91
C ARG A 110 -20.75 -24.88 66.84
#